data_AF-A0A7Z0Q5D9-F1
#
_entry.id   AF-A0A7Z0Q5D9-F1
#
_cell.length_a   1.000
_cell.length_b   1.000
_cell.length_c   1.000
_cell.angle_alpha   90.00
_cell.angle_beta   90.00
_cell.angle_gamma   90.00
#
_symmetry.space_group_name_H-M   'P 1'
#
loop_
_entity.id
_entity.type
_entity.pdbx_description
1 polymer ?
#
loop_
_entity_poly.entity_id
_entity_poly.type
_entity_poly.pdbx_seq_one_letter_code
_entity_poly.pdbx_strand_id
1 'polypeptide(L)'
;MFVQDISGVAKVTKGLTLYASKNDKALQLSKRIAGGIPRAGDVPDAGPVVLPGLWTIDVSLIGDELFGLNHNTFATTRNVLNDLAILLMEGKPPPRLIEIRGFPEPPQKAAYFRYIP
;
A
#
# COMPACT_ATOMS: atom_id res chain seq x y z
N MET A 1 -8.05 -8.60 -14.26
CA MET A 1 -7.34 -9.65 -13.53
C MET A 1 -7.44 -9.39 -12.03
N PHE A 2 -6.56 -8.63 -11.35
CA PHE A 2 -6.60 -8.54 -9.88
C PHE A 2 -7.96 -8.13 -9.25
N VAL A 3 -8.57 -7.02 -9.69
CA VAL A 3 -9.90 -6.59 -9.17
C VAL A 3 -11.02 -7.56 -9.57
N GLN A 4 -10.88 -8.23 -10.71
CA GLN A 4 -11.86 -9.22 -11.20
C GLN A 4 -11.75 -10.55 -10.44
N ASP A 5 -10.55 -10.86 -9.91
CA ASP A 5 -10.23 -12.09 -9.18
C ASP A 5 -10.34 -11.93 -7.66
N ILE A 6 -10.88 -10.80 -7.17
CA ILE A 6 -11.02 -10.47 -5.75
C ILE A 6 -11.67 -11.60 -4.94
N SER A 7 -12.72 -12.23 -5.47
CA SER A 7 -13.43 -13.32 -4.79
C SER A 7 -12.56 -14.56 -4.59
N GLY A 8 -11.59 -14.79 -5.49
CA GLY A 8 -10.63 -15.88 -5.40
C GLY A 8 -9.51 -15.58 -4.40
N VAL A 9 -9.04 -14.33 -4.32
CA VAL A 9 -7.93 -13.95 -3.43
C VAL A 9 -8.36 -13.54 -2.02
N ALA A 10 -9.61 -13.13 -1.80
CA ALA A 10 -10.09 -12.67 -0.49
C ALA A 10 -9.93 -13.71 0.64
N LYS A 11 -9.93 -15.01 0.31
CA LYS A 11 -9.73 -16.10 1.28
C LYS A 11 -8.29 -16.19 1.79
N VAL A 12 -7.32 -15.69 1.01
CA VAL A 12 -5.89 -15.75 1.34
C VAL A 12 -5.32 -14.39 1.78
N THR A 13 -6.12 -13.32 1.72
CA THR A 13 -5.66 -11.96 2.10
C THR A 13 -5.66 -11.69 3.60
N LYS A 14 -6.24 -12.58 4.41
CA LYS A 14 -6.35 -12.37 5.86
C LYS A 14 -4.97 -12.25 6.51
N GLY A 15 -4.71 -11.09 7.12
CA GLY A 15 -3.46 -10.80 7.79
C GLY A 15 -2.35 -10.27 6.87
N LEU A 16 -2.60 -10.17 5.56
CA LEU A 16 -1.65 -9.55 4.65
C LEU A 16 -1.66 -8.04 4.81
N THR A 17 -0.51 -7.41 4.56
CA THR A 17 -0.38 -5.97 4.39
C THR A 17 0.01 -5.67 2.95
N LEU A 18 -0.78 -4.82 2.28
CA LEU A 18 -0.51 -4.29 0.96
C LEU A 18 -0.05 -2.84 1.09
N TYR A 19 1.19 -2.57 0.68
CA TYR A 19 1.68 -1.21 0.48
C TYR A 19 1.34 -0.80 -0.96
N ALA A 20 0.53 0.25 -1.11
CA ALA A 20 0.03 0.73 -2.40
C ALA A 20 0.54 2.16 -2.66
N SER A 21 0.87 2.47 -3.92
CA SER A 21 1.38 3.78 -4.31
C SER A 21 0.94 4.15 -5.71
N LYS A 22 0.43 5.39 -5.90
CA LYS A 22 0.22 5.96 -7.24
C LYS A 22 1.53 6.27 -7.97
N ASN A 23 2.62 6.42 -7.22
CA ASN A 23 3.93 6.87 -7.68
C ASN A 23 4.91 5.71 -7.95
N ASP A 24 4.47 4.45 -7.82
CA ASP A 24 5.31 3.29 -8.13
C ASP A 24 5.50 3.13 -9.65
N LYS A 25 6.71 3.43 -10.13
CA LYS A 25 7.06 3.39 -11.56
C LYS A 25 7.02 1.97 -12.14
N ALA A 26 7.39 0.96 -11.34
CA ALA A 26 7.36 -0.43 -11.79
C ALA A 26 5.92 -0.92 -11.98
N LEU A 27 5.01 -0.57 -11.05
CA LEU A 27 3.59 -0.87 -11.18
C LEU A 27 2.95 -0.10 -12.35
N GLN A 28 3.28 1.18 -12.53
CA GLN A 28 2.80 1.95 -13.68
C GLN A 28 3.25 1.33 -15.02
N LEU A 29 4.51 0.92 -15.15
CA LEU A 29 5.00 0.23 -16.34
C LEU A 29 4.29 -1.12 -16.54
N SER A 30 4.18 -1.90 -15.46
CA SER A 30 3.49 -3.19 -15.46
C SER A 30 2.02 -3.05 -15.92
N LYS A 31 1.29 -2.04 -15.43
CA LYS A 31 -0.07 -1.71 -15.87
C LYS A 31 -0.12 -1.42 -17.37
N ARG A 32 0.81 -0.62 -17.89
CA ARG A 32 0.89 -0.30 -19.33
C ARG A 32 1.11 -1.54 -20.19
N ILE A 33 2.05 -2.41 -19.79
CA ILE A 33 2.36 -3.65 -20.53
C ILE A 33 1.15 -4.59 -20.59
N ALA A 34 0.32 -4.65 -19.55
CA ALA A 34 -0.91 -5.45 -19.57
C ALA A 34 -2.15 -4.70 -20.08
N GLY A 35 -1.99 -3.74 -21.00
CA GLY A 35 -3.12 -3.09 -21.66
C GLY A 35 -3.97 -2.22 -20.73
N GLY A 36 -3.36 -1.62 -19.70
CA GLY A 36 -4.04 -0.69 -18.80
C GLY A 36 -4.73 -1.35 -17.59
N ILE A 37 -4.60 -2.67 -17.42
CA ILE A 37 -5.21 -3.40 -16.30
C ILE A 37 -4.56 -2.97 -14.97
N PRO A 38 -5.33 -2.43 -14.00
CA PRO A 38 -4.79 -2.00 -12.71
C PRO A 38 -4.12 -3.14 -11.92
N ARG A 39 -3.07 -2.78 -11.19
CA ARG A 39 -2.33 -3.66 -10.27
C ARG A 39 -2.83 -3.48 -8.85
N ALA A 40 -2.64 -4.52 -8.03
CA ALA A 40 -3.07 -4.51 -6.63
C ALA A 40 -2.57 -3.28 -5.86
N GLY A 41 -1.28 -2.95 -6.05
CA GLY A 41 -0.63 -1.80 -5.41
C GLY A 41 -0.87 -0.45 -6.08
N ASP A 42 -1.68 -0.36 -7.14
CA ASP A 42 -2.02 0.93 -7.74
C ASP A 42 -2.96 1.72 -6.81
N VAL A 43 -2.82 3.05 -6.81
CA VAL A 43 -3.73 3.98 -6.12
C VAL A 43 -4.36 4.94 -7.14
N PRO A 44 -5.53 4.59 -7.72
CA PRO A 44 -6.30 5.52 -8.55
C PRO A 44 -6.95 6.63 -7.70
N ASP A 45 -7.58 7.61 -8.34
CA ASP A 45 -8.27 8.72 -7.66
C ASP A 45 -9.36 8.25 -6.68
N ALA A 46 -9.98 7.10 -6.96
CA ALA A 46 -10.97 6.47 -6.09
C ALA A 46 -10.37 5.83 -4.82
N GLY A 47 -9.04 5.73 -4.72
CA GLY A 47 -8.33 5.09 -3.61
C GLY A 47 -7.80 3.69 -3.93
N PRO A 48 -6.98 3.11 -3.05
CA PRO A 48 -6.33 1.82 -3.27
C PRO A 48 -7.31 0.65 -3.13
N VAL A 49 -6.84 -0.56 -3.45
CA VAL A 49 -7.62 -1.78 -3.21
C VAL A 49 -7.86 -1.97 -1.71
N VAL A 50 -9.13 -2.14 -1.31
CA VAL A 50 -9.54 -2.47 0.06
C VAL A 50 -10.32 -3.76 0.04
N LEU A 51 -9.85 -4.78 0.78
CA LEU A 51 -10.46 -6.10 0.87
C LEU A 51 -10.64 -6.53 2.33
N PRO A 52 -11.66 -7.36 2.64
CA PRO A 52 -11.79 -7.96 3.96
C PRO A 52 -10.52 -8.70 4.38
N GLY A 53 -10.00 -8.36 5.56
CA GLY A 53 -8.81 -8.99 6.13
C GLY A 53 -7.48 -8.56 5.53
N LEU A 54 -7.47 -7.74 4.46
CA LEU A 54 -6.28 -7.11 3.90
C LEU A 54 -6.05 -5.75 4.57
N TRP A 55 -4.83 -5.53 5.05
CA TRP A 55 -4.41 -4.22 5.52
C TRP A 55 -3.80 -3.43 4.37
N THR A 56 -4.48 -2.39 3.90
CA THR A 56 -3.96 -1.54 2.83
C THR A 56 -3.36 -0.26 3.39
N ILE A 57 -2.13 0.04 3.00
CA ILE A 57 -1.40 1.25 3.38
C ILE A 57 -1.03 2.03 2.11
N ASP A 58 -1.65 3.19 1.91
CA ASP A 58 -1.32 4.14 0.86
C ASP A 58 -0.03 4.89 1.23
N VAL A 59 1.06 4.55 0.54
CA VAL A 59 2.38 5.16 0.68
C VAL A 59 2.69 6.11 -0.47
N SER A 60 1.67 6.58 -1.20
CA SER A 60 1.85 7.47 -2.36
C SER A 60 2.67 8.73 -2.04
N LEU A 61 2.58 9.28 -0.82
CA LEU A 61 3.32 10.48 -0.41
C LEU A 61 4.85 10.29 -0.33
N ILE A 62 5.31 9.04 -0.30
CA ILE A 62 6.74 8.66 -0.18
C ILE A 62 7.14 7.63 -1.26
N GLY A 63 6.23 7.30 -2.18
CA GLY A 63 6.37 6.19 -3.12
C GLY A 63 7.40 6.40 -4.23
N ASP A 64 7.69 7.66 -4.61
CA ASP A 64 8.72 7.97 -5.62
C ASP A 64 10.13 7.55 -5.18
N GLU A 65 10.36 7.52 -3.86
CA GLU A 65 11.64 7.25 -3.22
C GLU A 65 11.88 5.77 -2.91
N LEU A 66 10.80 5.02 -2.66
CA LEU A 66 10.82 3.60 -2.28
C LEU A 66 11.04 2.63 -3.46
N PHE A 67 10.51 2.96 -4.64
CA PHE A 67 10.49 2.07 -5.80
C PHE A 67 10.93 2.77 -7.11
N GLY A 68 11.63 3.90 -6.97
CA GLY A 68 12.30 4.57 -8.09
C GLY A 68 13.56 3.85 -8.55
N LEU A 69 14.03 4.14 -9.77
CA LEU A 69 15.30 3.65 -10.33
C LEU A 69 16.54 4.33 -9.69
N ASN A 70 16.38 5.05 -8.56
CA ASN A 70 17.42 5.90 -7.99
C ASN A 70 17.88 5.32 -6.64
N HIS A 71 19.15 4.93 -6.56
CA HIS A 71 19.70 4.07 -5.49
C HIS A 71 20.17 4.81 -4.22
N ASN A 72 19.71 6.04 -3.94
CA ASN A 72 20.16 6.83 -2.77
C ASN A 72 19.03 7.28 -1.81
N THR A 73 17.79 6.83 -2.04
CA THR A 73 16.59 7.25 -1.28
C THR A 73 16.09 6.24 -0.25
N PHE A 74 16.86 5.19 0.03
CA PHE A 74 16.53 4.28 1.15
C PHE A 74 16.59 5.00 2.51
N ALA A 75 17.42 6.05 2.62
CA ALA A 75 17.64 6.82 3.84
C ALA A 75 16.45 7.73 4.23
N THR A 76 15.63 8.16 3.27
CA THR A 76 14.47 9.04 3.52
C THR A 76 13.19 8.27 3.83
N THR A 77 13.14 6.96 3.54
CA THR A 77 11.95 6.12 3.82
C THR A 77 12.13 5.11 4.94
N ARG A 78 12.97 5.43 5.92
CA ARG A 78 13.19 4.60 7.11
C ARG A 78 11.90 4.19 7.80
N ASN A 79 10.86 5.01 7.74
CA ASN A 79 9.58 4.71 8.38
C ASN A 79 8.82 3.55 7.70
N VAL A 80 8.77 3.42 6.37
CA VAL A 80 8.11 2.24 5.76
C VAL A 80 8.90 0.96 6.02
N LEU A 81 10.23 1.05 6.06
CA LEU A 81 11.08 -0.09 6.40
C LEU A 81 10.94 -0.49 7.87
N ASN A 82 10.82 0.47 8.78
CA ASN A 82 10.52 0.23 10.19
C ASN A 82 9.14 -0.42 10.35
N ASP A 83 8.13 0.07 9.62
CA ASP A 83 6.80 -0.51 9.62
C ASP A 83 6.81 -1.97 9.11
N LEU A 84 7.55 -2.23 8.03
CA LEU A 84 7.77 -3.58 7.51
C LEU A 84 8.52 -4.46 8.51
N ALA A 85 9.54 -3.92 9.19
CA ALA A 85 10.27 -4.65 10.23
C ALA A 85 9.34 -5.04 11.39
N ILE A 86 8.50 -4.13 11.88
CA ILE A 86 7.51 -4.43 12.92
C ILE A 86 6.50 -5.47 12.42
N LEU A 87 6.03 -5.36 11.17
CA LEU A 87 5.16 -6.36 10.57
C LEU A 87 5.82 -7.75 10.56
N LEU A 88 7.07 -7.85 10.12
CA LEU A 88 7.78 -9.13 9.99
C LEU A 88 8.16 -9.72 11.35
N MET A 89 8.53 -8.89 12.32
CA MET A 89 8.98 -9.34 13.64
C MET A 89 7.81 -9.64 14.59
N GLU A 90 6.72 -8.89 14.51
CA GLU A 90 5.65 -8.93 15.50
C GLU A 90 4.30 -9.37 14.92
N GLY A 91 4.12 -9.37 13.60
CA GLY A 91 2.87 -9.76 12.95
C GLY A 91 1.69 -8.83 13.25
N LYS A 92 1.96 -7.60 13.72
CA LYS A 92 0.91 -6.67 14.16
C LYS A 92 0.14 -6.04 13.00
N PRO A 93 -1.18 -5.83 13.12
CA PRO A 93 -1.94 -5.02 12.17
C PRO A 93 -1.52 -3.54 12.26
N PRO A 94 -1.70 -2.74 11.20
CA PRO A 94 -1.55 -1.30 11.28
C PRO A 94 -2.64 -0.65 12.16
N PRO A 95 -2.40 0.57 12.69
CA PRO A 95 -1.17 1.35 12.51
C PRO A 95 -0.04 0.84 13.43
N ARG A 96 1.16 0.68 12.88
CA ARG A 96 2.36 0.28 13.66
C ARG A 96 3.31 1.45 13.91
N LEU A 97 3.13 2.55 13.19
CA LEU A 97 3.87 3.80 13.33
C LEU A 97 2.89 4.98 13.46
N ILE A 98 3.35 6.09 14.04
CA ILE A 98 2.52 7.30 14.22
C ILE A 98 2.24 8.04 12.91
N GLU A 99 3.10 7.83 11.93
CA GLU A 99 2.99 8.30 10.56
C GLU A 99 1.95 7.50 9.77
N ILE A 100 1.51 6.33 10.24
CA ILE A 100 0.48 5.53 9.56
C ILE A 100 -0.85 5.79 10.25
N ARG A 101 -1.77 6.45 9.54
CA ARG A 101 -3.07 6.85 10.08
C ARG A 101 -4.22 6.30 9.26
N GLY A 102 -5.35 6.05 9.91
CA GLY A 102 -6.58 5.65 9.22
C GLY A 102 -7.09 6.78 8.33
N PHE A 103 -7.54 6.43 7.13
CA PHE A 103 -8.12 7.36 6.17
C PHE A 103 -9.49 6.86 5.67
N PRO A 104 -10.52 7.74 5.57
CA PRO A 104 -10.53 9.11 6.06
C PRO A 104 -10.35 9.19 7.58
N GLU A 105 -9.87 10.34 8.06
CA GLU A 105 -9.71 10.60 9.50
C GLU A 105 -11.08 10.73 10.20
N PRO A 106 -11.15 10.61 11.54
CA PRO A 106 -12.39 10.80 12.28
C PRO A 106 -13.09 12.12 11.95
N PRO A 107 -14.45 12.16 11.96
CA PRO A 107 -15.35 11.17 12.56
C PRO A 107 -15.73 10.00 11.63
N GLN A 108 -15.25 9.97 10.38
CA GLN A 108 -15.55 8.87 9.48
C GLN A 108 -14.80 7.59 9.89
N LYS A 109 -15.39 6.42 9.62
CA LYS A 109 -14.69 5.15 9.78
C LYS A 109 -13.61 5.04 8.70
N ALA A 110 -12.36 4.81 9.12
CA ALA A 110 -11.26 4.58 8.21
C ALA A 110 -11.52 3.36 7.32
N ALA A 111 -11.29 3.54 6.02
CA ALA A 111 -11.41 2.51 4.99
C ALA A 111 -10.06 1.79 4.76
N TYR A 112 -8.96 2.52 4.85
CA TYR A 112 -7.59 2.01 4.73
C TYR A 112 -6.65 2.90 5.55
N PHE A 113 -5.34 2.64 5.50
CA PHE A 113 -4.33 3.45 6.17
C PHE A 113 -3.52 4.26 5.18
N ARG A 114 -3.04 5.43 5.57
CA ARG A 114 -2.17 6.27 4.75
C ARG A 114 -0.94 6.66 5.54
N TYR A 115 0.21 6.67 4.86
CA TYR A 115 1.42 7.28 5.39
C TYR A 115 1.30 8.81 5.32
N ILE A 116 1.55 9.48 6.44
CA ILE A 116 1.52 10.93 6.60
C ILE A 116 2.83 11.33 7.32
N PRO A 117 3.68 12.17 6.69
CA PRO A 117 4.93 12.63 7.30
C PRO A 117 4.72 13.57 8.49
#